data_AF-A0A1Q3GWJ0-F1
#
_entry.id   AF-A0A1Q3GWJ0-F1
#
_cell.length_a   1.000
_cell.length_b   1.000
_cell.length_c   1.000
_cell.angle_alpha   90.00
_cell.angle_beta   90.00
_cell.angle_gamma   90.00
#
_symmetry.space_group_name_H-M   'P 1'
#
loop_
_entity.id
_entity.type
_entity.pdbx_description
1 polymer ?
#
loop_
_entity_poly.entity_id
_entity_poly.type
_entity_poly.pdbx_seq_one_letter_code
_entity_poly.pdbx_strand_id
1 'polypeptide(L)'
;MILEQQLEKLADIGLHLNPDVSIDDLMYSFEREAFENTPFDLLLFTLGMEVEREPWGRRVSNHAWDFDTECIYQTGDYVTIVKNLCRLSGNENYLKDVSDYVNLNAQKAWLKYTREGQPYHMNVEVNDDWVDTMAMSNIIEDIERDGKRFYFKDNGQAMIIFYLDEKTAQELNKLSNNALEPLSVD
;
A
#
# COMPACT_ATOMS: atom_id res chain seq x y z
N MET A 1 -3.23 24.67 -4.63
CA MET A 1 -4.59 24.14 -4.38
C MET A 1 -4.65 23.86 -2.90
N ILE A 2 -5.63 24.39 -2.16
CA ILE A 2 -5.65 24.19 -0.71
C ILE A 2 -5.90 22.72 -0.37
N LEU A 3 -5.43 22.26 0.80
CA LEU A 3 -5.49 20.84 1.20
C LEU A 3 -6.92 20.27 1.16
N GLU A 4 -7.91 21.02 1.60
CA GLU A 4 -9.32 20.63 1.59
C GLU A 4 -9.83 20.31 0.17
N GLN A 5 -9.45 21.12 -0.81
CA GLN A 5 -9.82 20.90 -2.23
C GLN A 5 -9.12 19.68 -2.82
N GLN A 6 -7.90 19.37 -2.36
CA GLN A 6 -7.20 18.16 -2.77
C GLN A 6 -7.92 16.93 -2.23
N LEU A 7 -8.32 16.94 -0.95
CA LEU A 7 -9.10 15.87 -0.33
C LEU A 7 -10.47 15.67 -0.98
N GLU A 8 -11.17 16.77 -1.32
CA GLU A 8 -12.45 16.71 -2.05
C GLU A 8 -12.28 16.02 -3.41
N LYS A 9 -11.24 16.37 -4.18
CA LYS A 9 -10.95 15.73 -5.46
C LYS A 9 -10.58 14.25 -5.35
N LEU A 10 -9.86 13.87 -4.30
CA LEU A 10 -9.55 12.46 -4.03
C LEU A 10 -10.83 11.70 -3.63
N ALA A 11 -11.70 12.32 -2.85
CA ALA A 11 -12.99 11.76 -2.48
C ALA A 11 -13.91 11.54 -3.69
N ASP A 12 -13.93 12.46 -4.66
CA ASP A 12 -14.71 12.33 -5.90
C ASP A 12 -14.33 11.08 -6.73
N ILE A 13 -13.09 10.59 -6.58
CA ILE A 13 -12.60 9.37 -7.23
C ILE A 13 -12.55 8.16 -6.28
N GLY A 14 -13.18 8.25 -5.10
CA GLY A 14 -13.32 7.14 -4.15
C GLY A 14 -12.15 6.94 -3.20
N LEU A 15 -11.23 7.91 -3.08
CA LEU A 15 -10.12 7.88 -2.15
C LEU A 15 -10.42 8.81 -0.97
N HIS A 16 -10.69 8.21 0.19
CA HIS A 16 -11.15 8.95 1.37
C HIS A 16 -10.21 8.78 2.55
N LEU A 17 -10.20 9.77 3.43
CA LEU A 17 -9.72 9.58 4.80
C LEU A 17 -10.63 8.57 5.52
N ASN A 18 -10.07 7.82 6.45
CA ASN A 18 -10.87 7.00 7.35
C ASN A 18 -11.78 7.90 8.23
N PRO A 19 -12.97 7.42 8.66
CA PRO A 19 -13.96 8.26 9.34
C PRO A 19 -13.49 8.95 10.62
N ASP A 20 -12.48 8.39 11.28
CA ASP A 20 -11.87 8.88 12.52
C ASP A 20 -10.57 9.67 12.28
N VAL A 21 -10.28 10.04 11.03
CA VAL A 21 -9.12 10.83 10.64
C VAL A 21 -9.56 12.19 10.10
N SER A 22 -8.92 13.23 10.61
CA SER A 22 -9.16 14.63 10.28
C SER A 22 -7.97 15.26 9.56
N ILE A 23 -8.18 16.45 8.99
CA ILE A 23 -7.08 17.26 8.42
C ILE A 23 -6.02 17.57 9.48
N ASP A 24 -6.44 17.80 10.73
CA ASP A 24 -5.53 18.06 11.84
C ASP A 24 -4.62 16.86 12.15
N ASP A 25 -5.04 15.64 11.80
CA ASP A 25 -4.18 14.45 11.92
C ASP A 25 -3.07 14.47 10.85
N LEU A 26 -3.37 14.92 9.63
CA LEU A 26 -2.38 15.06 8.56
C LEU A 26 -1.37 16.18 8.87
N MET A 27 -1.89 17.30 9.39
CA MET A 27 -1.11 18.48 9.74
C MET A 27 -0.27 18.31 11.01
N TYR A 28 -0.40 17.20 11.72
CA TYR A 28 0.44 16.92 12.88
C TYR A 28 1.90 16.66 12.49
N SER A 29 2.11 15.97 11.36
CA SER A 29 3.43 15.56 10.88
C SER A 29 4.03 16.54 9.86
N PHE A 30 3.17 17.30 9.17
CA PHE A 30 3.57 18.18 8.08
C PHE A 30 2.86 19.52 8.15
N GLU A 31 3.60 20.59 7.88
CA GLU A 31 3.02 21.93 7.75
C GLU A 31 2.09 22.00 6.53
N ARG A 32 1.05 22.83 6.61
CA ARG A 32 0.05 22.99 5.55
C ARG A 32 0.68 23.32 4.20
N GLU A 33 1.68 24.19 4.19
CA GLU A 33 2.38 24.62 3.00
C GLU A 33 3.04 23.45 2.26
N ALA A 34 3.46 22.39 2.97
CA ALA A 34 4.05 21.21 2.35
C ALA A 34 3.04 20.48 1.45
N PHE A 35 1.77 20.45 1.84
CA PHE A 35 0.69 19.89 1.01
C PHE A 35 0.29 20.80 -0.15
N GLU A 36 0.35 22.12 0.04
CA GLU A 36 -0.25 23.08 -0.89
C GLU A 36 0.73 23.58 -1.97
N ASN A 37 2.04 23.53 -1.72
CA ASN A 37 3.10 23.92 -2.66
C ASN A 37 3.20 22.99 -3.87
N THR A 38 3.10 21.68 -3.64
CA THR A 38 3.05 20.64 -4.68
C THR A 38 1.81 19.79 -4.44
N PRO A 39 0.63 20.21 -4.94
CA PRO A 39 -0.62 19.50 -4.69
C PRO A 39 -0.53 18.03 -5.05
N PHE A 40 -1.18 17.20 -4.23
CA PHE A 40 -1.24 15.74 -4.26
C PHE A 40 0.07 15.02 -3.97
N ASP A 41 1.24 15.62 -4.17
CA ASP A 41 2.51 14.90 -4.07
C ASP A 41 2.74 14.32 -2.67
N LEU A 42 2.76 15.16 -1.64
CA LEU A 42 2.86 14.71 -0.24
C LEU A 42 1.58 14.00 0.22
N LEU A 43 0.42 14.55 -0.14
CA LEU A 43 -0.87 14.05 0.33
C LEU A 43 -1.09 12.57 -0.03
N LEU A 44 -0.69 12.15 -1.23
CA LEU A 44 -0.83 10.76 -1.65
C LEU A 44 -0.03 9.80 -0.77
N PHE A 45 1.20 10.15 -0.37
CA PHE A 45 1.95 9.34 0.59
C PHE A 45 1.29 9.36 1.97
N THR A 46 0.86 10.54 2.44
CA THR A 46 0.16 10.65 3.73
C THR A 46 -1.09 9.78 3.80
N LEU A 47 -1.82 9.57 2.69
CA LEU A 47 -2.96 8.65 2.67
C LEU A 47 -2.59 7.21 3.07
N GLY A 48 -1.38 6.76 2.75
CA GLY A 48 -0.90 5.41 3.02
C GLY A 48 -0.31 5.20 4.41
N MET A 49 -0.10 6.29 5.16
CA MET A 49 0.55 6.26 6.46
C MET A 49 -0.42 5.89 7.60
N GLU A 50 0.15 5.54 8.74
CA GLU A 50 -0.55 5.59 10.02
C GLU A 50 -0.54 7.01 10.58
N VAL A 51 -1.56 7.36 11.37
CA VAL A 51 -1.64 8.65 12.04
C VAL A 51 -0.57 8.70 13.12
N GLU A 52 0.33 9.67 13.03
CA GLU A 52 1.48 9.82 13.92
C GLU A 52 1.16 10.52 15.25
N ARG A 53 -0.08 10.38 15.73
CA ARG A 53 -0.50 10.87 17.05
C ARG A 53 -1.59 10.00 17.67
N GLU A 54 -1.71 10.08 18.99
CA GLU A 54 -2.73 9.35 19.74
C GLU A 54 -4.16 9.62 19.23
N PRO A 55 -5.04 8.60 19.18
CA PRO A 55 -4.76 7.20 19.46
C PRO A 55 -3.97 6.52 18.31
N TRP A 56 -2.91 5.79 18.68
CA TRP A 56 -2.01 5.09 17.76
C TRP A 56 -2.68 3.92 17.02
N GLY A 57 -2.13 3.54 15.87
CA GLY A 57 -2.61 2.41 15.05
C GLY A 57 -3.80 2.74 14.14
N ARG A 58 -4.19 4.02 14.05
CA ARG A 58 -5.14 4.50 13.05
C ARG A 58 -4.44 4.69 11.72
N ARG A 59 -5.06 4.26 10.62
CA ARG A 59 -4.57 4.54 9.26
C ARG A 59 -5.22 5.79 8.73
N VAL A 60 -4.47 6.60 7.98
CA VAL A 60 -5.02 7.78 7.32
C VAL A 60 -6.11 7.40 6.33
N SER A 61 -5.87 6.37 5.51
CA SER A 61 -6.84 5.81 4.58
C SER A 61 -6.75 4.28 4.51
N ASN A 62 -7.89 3.63 4.25
CA ASN A 62 -7.91 2.22 3.87
C ASN A 62 -7.65 1.97 2.39
N HIS A 63 -7.53 3.03 1.57
CA HIS A 63 -7.40 2.94 0.11
C HIS A 63 -5.96 3.05 -0.40
N ALA A 64 -5.03 3.34 0.50
CA ALA A 64 -3.61 3.49 0.19
C ALA A 64 -2.76 2.76 1.24
N TRP A 65 -1.52 2.46 0.87
CA TRP A 65 -0.52 1.93 1.78
C TRP A 65 0.85 2.48 1.43
N ASP A 66 1.46 3.16 2.40
CA ASP A 66 2.85 3.59 2.32
C ASP A 66 3.73 2.38 2.65
N PHE A 67 4.44 1.89 1.65
CA PHE A 67 5.16 0.64 1.69
C PHE A 67 6.66 0.89 1.54
N ASP A 68 7.41 0.40 2.52
CA ASP A 68 8.86 0.33 2.48
C ASP A 68 9.27 -1.05 1.96
N THR A 69 10.13 -1.09 0.95
CA THR A 69 10.64 -2.35 0.40
C THR A 69 11.73 -2.97 1.28
N GLU A 70 12.41 -2.19 2.12
CA GLU A 70 13.37 -2.63 3.14
C GLU A 70 12.64 -3.08 4.43
N CYS A 71 11.68 -4.01 4.32
CA CYS A 71 10.78 -4.37 5.41
C CYS A 71 10.86 -5.82 5.92
N ILE A 72 11.84 -6.61 5.48
CA ILE A 72 11.95 -8.04 5.82
C ILE A 72 13.00 -8.25 6.91
N TYR A 73 12.57 -8.38 8.16
CA TYR A 73 13.43 -8.55 9.32
C TYR A 73 13.26 -9.92 9.98
N GLN A 74 12.06 -10.48 9.95
CA GLN A 74 11.68 -11.65 10.73
C GLN A 74 10.43 -12.36 10.18
N THR A 75 10.11 -13.51 10.79
CA THR A 75 8.86 -14.22 10.53
C THR A 75 7.68 -13.34 10.93
N GLY A 76 6.73 -13.16 10.01
CA GLY A 76 5.54 -12.32 10.15
C GLY A 76 5.50 -11.15 9.17
N ASP A 77 6.62 -10.81 8.54
CA ASP A 77 6.70 -9.63 7.67
C ASP A 77 5.97 -9.86 6.35
N TYR A 78 6.14 -11.03 5.72
CA TYR A 78 5.35 -11.39 4.53
C TYR A 78 3.86 -11.54 4.85
N VAL A 79 3.51 -12.02 6.06
CA VAL A 79 2.12 -12.04 6.51
C VAL A 79 1.54 -10.64 6.57
N THR A 80 2.33 -9.66 7.02
CA THR A 80 1.92 -8.25 7.10
C THR A 80 1.73 -7.63 5.72
N ILE A 81 2.62 -7.93 4.77
CA ILE A 81 2.50 -7.51 3.37
C ILE A 81 1.20 -8.04 2.76
N VAL A 82 0.96 -9.36 2.84
CA VAL A 82 -0.25 -10.00 2.30
C VAL A 82 -1.52 -9.38 2.89
N LYS A 83 -1.55 -9.13 4.21
CA LYS A 83 -2.70 -8.51 4.88
C LYS A 83 -2.98 -7.10 4.38
N ASN A 84 -1.93 -6.28 4.18
CA ASN A 84 -2.11 -4.94 3.65
C ASN A 84 -2.61 -4.94 2.21
N LEU A 85 -2.08 -5.81 1.35
CA LEU A 85 -2.57 -5.94 -0.03
C LEU A 85 -4.02 -6.43 -0.09
N CYS A 86 -4.38 -7.41 0.74
CA CYS A 86 -5.77 -7.87 0.85
C CYS A 86 -6.71 -6.76 1.33
N ARG A 87 -6.27 -5.97 2.33
CA ARG A 87 -7.00 -4.77 2.81
C ARG A 87 -7.25 -3.78 1.68
N LEU A 88 -6.22 -3.43 0.90
CA LEU A 88 -6.36 -2.51 -0.25
C LEU A 88 -7.38 -3.03 -1.26
N SER A 89 -7.46 -4.34 -1.46
CA SER A 89 -8.47 -4.96 -2.33
C SER A 89 -9.91 -4.89 -1.80
N GLY A 90 -10.12 -4.36 -0.59
CA GLY A 90 -11.41 -4.32 0.10
C GLY A 90 -11.86 -5.66 0.67
N ASN A 91 -10.98 -6.66 0.70
CA ASN A 91 -11.28 -8.00 1.24
C ASN A 91 -10.05 -8.54 1.99
N GLU A 92 -9.96 -8.21 3.28
CA GLU A 92 -8.87 -8.63 4.17
C GLU A 92 -8.71 -10.15 4.30
N ASN A 93 -9.77 -10.92 4.00
CA ASN A 93 -9.78 -12.37 4.11
C ASN A 93 -9.75 -13.08 2.74
N TYR A 94 -9.30 -12.37 1.70
CA TYR A 94 -9.24 -12.93 0.36
C TYR A 94 -8.19 -14.06 0.29
N LEU A 95 -6.95 -13.79 0.73
CA LEU A 95 -5.96 -14.82 1.01
C LEU A 95 -6.05 -15.24 2.47
N LYS A 96 -6.25 -16.53 2.74
CA LYS A 96 -6.50 -17.08 4.08
C LYS A 96 -5.30 -17.88 4.58
N ASP A 97 -5.32 -18.23 5.87
CA ASP A 97 -4.32 -19.11 6.50
C ASP A 97 -2.87 -18.69 6.23
N VAL A 98 -2.64 -17.38 6.12
CA VAL A 98 -1.36 -16.81 5.73
C VAL A 98 -0.33 -17.07 6.82
N SER A 99 0.79 -17.67 6.45
CA SER A 99 1.93 -17.91 7.33
C SER A 99 3.22 -17.84 6.54
N ASP A 100 4.27 -17.36 7.17
CA ASP A 100 5.60 -17.28 6.60
C ASP A 100 6.63 -17.86 7.57
N TYR A 101 7.85 -17.94 7.07
CA TYR A 101 9.04 -18.11 7.87
C TYR A 101 10.14 -17.31 7.20
N VAL A 102 10.89 -16.58 8.00
CA VAL A 102 12.04 -15.79 7.55
C VAL A 102 13.19 -16.02 8.53
N ASN A 103 14.35 -16.37 7.98
CA ASN A 103 15.61 -16.44 8.71
C ASN A 103 16.73 -15.90 7.83
N LEU A 104 17.08 -14.64 8.05
CA LEU A 104 18.11 -13.92 7.29
C LEU A 104 19.49 -14.56 7.44
N ASN A 105 19.86 -14.99 8.66
CA ASN A 105 21.14 -15.64 8.92
C ASN A 105 21.29 -16.97 8.18
N ALA A 106 20.21 -17.76 8.08
CA ALA A 106 20.19 -19.04 7.39
C ALA A 106 19.88 -18.91 5.89
N GLN A 107 19.59 -17.69 5.40
CA GLN A 107 19.17 -17.40 4.03
C GLN A 107 18.00 -18.30 3.60
N LYS A 108 16.98 -18.39 4.44
CA LYS A 108 15.80 -19.22 4.21
C LYS A 108 14.53 -18.45 4.50
N ALA A 109 13.68 -18.33 3.50
CA ALA A 109 12.33 -17.84 3.67
C ALA A 109 11.32 -18.64 2.84
N TRP A 110 10.06 -18.66 3.29
CA TRP A 110 8.93 -19.19 2.54
C TRP A 110 7.64 -18.51 2.97
N LEU A 111 6.64 -18.51 2.09
CA LEU A 111 5.29 -18.00 2.34
C LEU A 111 4.24 -19.05 1.95
N LYS A 112 3.18 -19.15 2.76
CA LYS A 112 2.01 -20.01 2.53
C LYS A 112 0.74 -19.23 2.74
N TYR A 113 -0.28 -19.56 1.95
CA TYR A 113 -1.65 -19.06 2.11
C TYR A 113 -2.64 -19.97 1.36
N THR A 114 -3.92 -19.79 1.62
CA THR A 114 -5.02 -20.44 0.94
C THR A 114 -5.75 -19.42 0.05
N ARG A 115 -5.84 -19.69 -1.25
CA ARG A 115 -6.67 -18.92 -2.20
C ARG A 115 -7.80 -19.81 -2.70
N GLU A 116 -9.04 -19.37 -2.52
CA GLU A 116 -10.25 -20.10 -2.96
C GLU A 116 -10.29 -21.58 -2.52
N GLY A 117 -9.75 -21.88 -1.33
CA GLY A 117 -9.67 -23.23 -0.79
C GLY A 117 -8.48 -24.07 -1.29
N GLN A 118 -7.65 -23.54 -2.18
CA GLN A 118 -6.42 -24.18 -2.65
C GLN A 118 -5.21 -23.67 -1.85
N PRO A 119 -4.37 -24.56 -1.28
CA PRO A 119 -3.16 -24.16 -0.59
C PRO A 119 -2.05 -23.80 -1.57
N TYR A 120 -1.37 -22.69 -1.29
CA TYR A 120 -0.19 -22.22 -2.00
C TYR A 120 1.00 -22.21 -1.04
N HIS A 121 2.17 -22.54 -1.59
CA HIS A 121 3.44 -22.50 -0.89
C HIS A 121 4.52 -22.09 -1.88
N MET A 122 5.22 -21.01 -1.57
CA MET A 122 6.35 -20.52 -2.35
C MET A 122 7.58 -20.40 -1.45
N ASN A 123 8.74 -20.73 -2.02
CA ASN A 123 10.00 -20.29 -1.44
C ASN A 123 10.17 -18.81 -1.77
N VAL A 124 10.76 -18.08 -0.85
CA VAL A 124 11.01 -16.65 -0.96
C VAL A 124 12.52 -16.46 -1.00
N GLU A 125 13.01 -15.67 -1.94
CA GLU A 125 14.39 -15.26 -1.99
C GLU A 125 14.71 -14.31 -0.83
N VAL A 126 15.81 -14.59 -0.13
CA VAL A 126 16.28 -13.69 0.94
C VAL A 126 17.31 -12.75 0.33
N ASN A 127 16.99 -11.47 0.29
CA ASN A 127 17.89 -10.41 -0.19
C ASN A 127 18.05 -9.35 0.92
N ASP A 128 18.93 -9.61 1.87
CA ASP A 128 19.09 -8.82 3.09
C ASP A 128 17.72 -8.54 3.76
N ASP A 129 17.35 -7.27 3.95
CA ASP A 129 16.07 -6.82 4.51
C ASP A 129 15.04 -6.41 3.44
N TRP A 130 15.30 -6.71 2.17
CA TRP A 130 14.42 -6.36 1.06
C TRP A 130 13.35 -7.42 0.81
N VAL A 131 12.17 -6.96 0.39
CA VAL A 131 11.12 -7.82 -0.14
C VAL A 131 11.56 -8.54 -1.42
N ASP A 132 11.24 -9.82 -1.53
CA ASP A 132 11.36 -10.59 -2.76
C ASP A 132 10.31 -10.11 -3.75
N THR A 133 10.77 -9.50 -4.84
CA THR A 133 9.91 -8.91 -5.86
C THR A 133 9.09 -9.96 -6.61
N MET A 134 9.59 -11.18 -6.76
CA MET A 134 8.86 -12.29 -7.39
C MET A 134 7.76 -12.80 -6.46
N ALA A 135 8.04 -12.91 -5.16
CA ALA A 135 7.01 -13.25 -4.17
C ALA A 135 5.91 -12.17 -4.15
N MET A 136 6.29 -10.89 -4.18
CA MET A 136 5.37 -9.76 -4.26
C MET A 136 4.48 -9.82 -5.51
N SER A 137 5.06 -10.07 -6.69
CA SER A 137 4.29 -10.26 -7.95
C SER A 137 3.26 -11.37 -7.84
N ASN A 138 3.65 -12.54 -7.35
CA ASN A 138 2.73 -13.67 -7.21
C ASN A 138 1.53 -13.32 -6.29
N ILE A 139 1.77 -12.58 -5.20
CA ILE A 139 0.71 -12.14 -4.29
C ILE A 139 -0.21 -11.12 -4.96
N ILE A 140 0.36 -10.15 -5.69
CA ILE A 140 -0.38 -9.14 -6.45
C ILE A 140 -1.28 -9.80 -7.47
N GLU A 141 -0.72 -10.65 -8.34
CA GLU A 141 -1.47 -11.37 -9.38
C GLU A 141 -2.59 -12.21 -8.79
N ASP A 142 -2.35 -12.82 -7.62
CA ASP A 142 -3.35 -13.62 -6.94
C ASP A 142 -4.55 -12.79 -6.44
N ILE A 143 -4.32 -11.52 -6.08
CA ILE A 143 -5.31 -10.58 -5.53
C ILE A 143 -6.00 -9.76 -6.64
N GLU A 144 -5.32 -9.40 -7.74
CA GLU A 144 -5.91 -8.65 -8.85
C GLU A 144 -7.12 -9.39 -9.46
N ARG A 145 -8.24 -8.68 -9.58
CA ARG A 145 -9.53 -9.23 -10.03
C ARG A 145 -10.52 -8.12 -10.34
N ASP A 146 -11.65 -8.46 -10.94
CA ASP A 146 -12.79 -7.55 -11.16
C ASP A 146 -12.42 -6.25 -11.91
N GLY A 147 -11.41 -6.31 -12.79
CA GLY A 147 -10.92 -5.15 -13.55
C GLY A 147 -10.11 -4.15 -12.73
N LYS A 148 -9.68 -4.53 -11.52
CA LYS A 148 -8.84 -3.72 -10.63
C LYS A 148 -7.43 -4.27 -10.52
N ARG A 149 -6.48 -3.36 -10.40
CA ARG A 149 -5.04 -3.64 -10.36
C ARG A 149 -4.35 -2.82 -9.29
N PHE A 150 -3.17 -3.27 -8.87
CA PHE A 150 -2.31 -2.48 -8.02
C PHE A 150 -1.55 -1.45 -8.84
N TYR A 151 -1.46 -0.25 -8.30
CA TYR A 151 -0.72 0.88 -8.85
C TYR A 151 0.16 1.46 -7.77
N PHE A 152 1.30 2.02 -8.15
CA PHE A 152 2.19 2.68 -7.20
C PHE A 152 2.71 4.01 -7.73
N LYS A 153 3.15 4.85 -6.78
CA LYS A 153 3.99 6.01 -7.03
C LYS A 153 5.18 5.95 -6.09
N ASP A 154 6.37 6.17 -6.64
CA ASP A 154 7.62 6.23 -5.89
C ASP A 154 8.08 7.70 -5.75
N ASN A 155 8.72 8.03 -4.64
CA ASN A 155 9.42 9.31 -4.43
C ASN A 155 10.92 9.15 -4.13
N GLY A 156 11.45 7.94 -4.23
CA GLY A 156 12.84 7.59 -3.92
C GLY A 156 13.13 7.34 -2.44
N GLN A 157 12.14 7.53 -1.56
CA GLN A 157 12.22 7.19 -0.13
C GLN A 157 11.16 6.16 0.26
N ALA A 158 10.02 6.18 -0.41
CA ALA A 158 8.87 5.37 -0.10
C ALA A 158 8.03 5.14 -1.36
N MET A 159 7.33 4.01 -1.40
CA MET A 159 6.36 3.73 -2.45
C MET A 159 4.94 3.69 -1.88
N ILE A 160 4.04 4.50 -2.44
CA ILE A 160 2.62 4.46 -2.11
C ILE A 160 1.89 3.52 -3.05
N ILE A 161 1.15 2.56 -2.51
CA ILE A 161 0.39 1.54 -3.27
C ILE A 161 -1.12 1.79 -3.17
N PHE A 162 -1.81 1.63 -4.29
CA PHE A 162 -3.27 1.71 -4.43
C PHE A 162 -3.82 0.46 -5.16
N TYR A 163 -5.10 0.13 -4.94
CA TYR A 163 -5.81 -0.90 -5.71
C TYR A 163 -7.03 -0.29 -6.41
N LEU A 164 -6.93 -0.09 -7.72
CA LEU A 164 -7.82 0.80 -8.47
C LEU A 164 -8.36 0.13 -9.73
N ASP A 165 -9.55 0.53 -10.16
CA ASP A 165 -9.98 0.30 -11.54
C ASP A 165 -9.27 1.27 -12.50
N GLU A 166 -9.30 0.95 -13.79
CA GLU A 166 -8.60 1.73 -14.82
C GLU A 166 -9.04 3.21 -14.84
N LYS A 167 -10.34 3.48 -14.68
CA LYS A 167 -10.86 4.86 -14.70
C LYS A 167 -10.30 5.67 -13.53
N THR A 168 -10.33 5.10 -12.34
CA THR A 168 -9.83 5.75 -11.12
C THR A 168 -8.32 5.93 -11.18
N ALA A 169 -7.59 4.93 -11.68
CA ALA A 169 -6.15 5.03 -11.91
C ALA A 169 -5.80 6.17 -12.89
N GLN A 170 -6.54 6.31 -14.00
CA GLN A 170 -6.33 7.39 -14.96
C GLN A 170 -6.58 8.78 -14.35
N GLU A 171 -7.65 8.95 -13.55
CA GLU A 171 -7.91 10.22 -12.87
C GLU A 171 -6.86 10.52 -11.80
N LEU A 172 -6.48 9.54 -10.98
CA LEU A 172 -5.43 9.70 -9.98
C LEU A 172 -4.08 10.04 -10.64
N ASN A 173 -3.76 9.41 -11.78
CA ASN A 173 -2.51 9.66 -12.50
C ASN A 173 -2.42 11.10 -13.02
N LYS A 174 -3.54 11.70 -13.43
CA LYS A 174 -3.58 13.12 -13.80
C LYS A 174 -3.29 14.02 -12.59
N LEU A 175 -3.80 13.68 -11.40
CA LEU A 175 -3.55 14.42 -10.17
C LEU A 175 -2.11 14.29 -9.69
N SER A 176 -1.45 13.16 -9.95
CA SER A 176 -0.07 12.87 -9.55
C SER A 176 0.99 13.30 -10.57
N ASN A 177 0.64 14.15 -11.55
CA ASN A 177 1.54 14.57 -12.65
C ASN A 177 2.07 13.40 -13.50
N ASN A 178 1.25 12.38 -13.73
CA ASN A 178 1.57 11.16 -14.49
C ASN A 178 2.64 10.27 -13.83
N ALA A 179 2.75 10.30 -12.50
CA ALA A 179 3.74 9.53 -11.73
C ALA A 179 3.20 8.17 -11.22
N LEU A 180 1.97 7.79 -11.57
CA LEU A 180 1.37 6.53 -11.16
C LEU A 180 1.65 5.45 -12.22
N GLU A 181 2.20 4.33 -11.77
CA GLU A 181 2.55 3.19 -12.61
C GLU A 181 1.81 1.93 -12.13
N PRO A 182 1.42 1.00 -13.03
CA PRO A 182 0.96 -0.31 -12.61
C PRO A 182 2.05 -1.01 -11.81
N LEU A 183 1.68 -1.62 -10.69
CA LEU A 183 2.59 -2.45 -9.91
C LEU A 183 2.67 -3.82 -10.57
N SER A 184 3.30 -3.87 -11.74
CA SER A 184 3.73 -5.08 -12.43
C SER A 184 5.22 -5.20 -12.26
N VAL A 185 5.69 -6.28 -11.62
CA VAL A 185 7.13 -6.55 -11.59
C VAL A 185 7.43 -7.49 -12.76
N ASP A 186 7.90 -6.90 -13.86
CA ASP A 186 8.53 -7.61 -14.99
C ASP A 186 10.00 -7.95 -14.68
#